data_AF-A0A021X8R2-F1
#
_entry.id   AF-A0A021X8R2-F1
#
_cell.length_a   1.000
_cell.length_b   1.000
_cell.length_c   1.000
_cell.angle_alpha   90.00
_cell.angle_beta   90.00
_cell.angle_gamma   90.00
#
_symmetry.space_group_name_H-M   'P 1'
#
loop_
_entity.id
_entity.type
_entity.pdbx_description
1 polymer ?
#
loop_
_entity_poly.entity_id
_entity_poly.type
_entity_poly.pdbx_seq_one_letter_code
_entity_poly.pdbx_strand_id
1 'polypeptide(L)'
;MSELQNKAVTLASQGEDDLSSQASSDRCIPFLKSALDLHFALGGNVEALDALLQAHRSRRQLRVDAAVANVVIELAVASHLSDIDMVQATYNRLDAELDISRHSK
;
A
#
# COMPACT_ATOMS: atom_id res chain seq x y z
N MET A 1 13.33 -5.02 10.43
CA MET A 1 11.96 -4.92 9.90
C MET A 1 11.14 -6.07 10.46
N SER A 2 9.83 -5.89 10.63
CA SER A 2 8.96 -6.96 11.14
C SER A 2 8.83 -8.12 10.15
N GLU A 3 8.35 -9.28 10.61
CA GLU A 3 8.11 -10.43 9.73
C GLU A 3 7.14 -10.08 8.59
N LEU A 4 6.03 -9.41 8.92
CA LEU A 4 5.06 -8.91 7.93
C LEU A 4 5.72 -8.02 6.88
N GLN A 5 6.59 -7.09 7.30
CA GLN A 5 7.34 -6.23 6.37
C GLN A 5 8.27 -7.04 5.47
N ASN A 6 9.00 -8.01 6.04
CA ASN A 6 9.91 -8.86 5.25
C ASN A 6 9.16 -9.68 4.20
N LYS A 7 8.01 -10.26 4.55
CA LYS A 7 7.15 -10.99 3.61
C LYS A 7 6.58 -10.08 2.52
N ALA A 8 6.12 -8.87 2.88
CA ALA A 8 5.62 -7.90 1.90
C ALA A 8 6.69 -7.43 0.92
N VAL A 9 7.91 -7.17 1.39
CA VAL A 9 9.07 -6.87 0.54
C VAL A 9 9.38 -8.04 -0.38
N THR A 10 9.38 -9.27 0.16
CA THR A 10 9.61 -10.49 -0.63
C THR A 10 8.58 -10.64 -1.75
N LEU A 11 7.29 -10.44 -1.46
CA LEU A 11 6.24 -10.52 -2.48
C LEU A 11 6.43 -9.44 -3.56
N ALA A 12 6.75 -8.21 -3.17
CA ALA A 12 7.01 -7.14 -4.12
C ALA A 12 8.22 -7.42 -5.03
N SER A 13 9.25 -8.12 -4.54
CA SER A 13 10.41 -8.56 -5.33
C SER A 13 10.14 -9.71 -6.29
N GLN A 14 9.03 -10.45 -6.18
CA GLN A 14 8.82 -11.66 -7.00
C GLN A 14 8.50 -11.37 -8.47
N GLY A 15 8.16 -10.13 -8.83
CA GLY A 15 7.83 -9.71 -10.20
C GLY A 15 8.60 -8.48 -10.69
N GLU A 16 9.62 -8.05 -9.95
CA GLU A 16 10.38 -6.82 -10.24
C GLU A 16 11.89 -7.11 -10.14
N ASP A 17 12.71 -6.27 -10.80
CA ASP A 17 14.15 -6.25 -10.55
C ASP A 17 14.43 -5.96 -9.07
N ASP A 18 15.57 -6.44 -8.57
CA ASP A 18 15.96 -6.40 -7.16
C ASP A 18 15.59 -5.07 -6.49
N LEU A 19 14.69 -5.12 -5.50
CA LEU A 19 14.23 -3.95 -4.74
C LEU A 19 15.40 -3.19 -4.09
N SER A 20 16.54 -3.83 -3.88
CA SER A 20 17.75 -3.18 -3.36
C SER A 20 18.34 -2.12 -4.31
N SER A 21 18.02 -2.22 -5.60
CA SER A 21 18.44 -1.29 -6.66
C SER A 21 17.42 -0.19 -6.97
N GLN A 22 16.21 -0.30 -6.42
CA GLN A 22 15.13 0.65 -6.68
C GLN A 22 15.22 1.90 -5.79
N ALA A 23 14.86 3.05 -6.36
CA ALA A 23 14.64 4.27 -5.61
C ALA A 23 13.23 4.29 -5.01
N SER A 24 13.02 5.04 -3.91
CA SER A 24 11.69 5.20 -3.31
C SER A 24 10.65 5.78 -4.29
N SER A 25 11.09 6.52 -5.31
CA SER A 25 10.25 7.03 -6.40
C SER A 25 9.61 5.93 -7.23
N ASP A 26 10.26 4.77 -7.35
CA ASP A 26 9.79 3.67 -8.20
C ASP A 26 8.55 2.99 -7.58
N ARG A 27 8.34 3.18 -6.28
CA ARG A 27 7.17 2.71 -5.54
C ARG A 27 5.97 3.66 -5.61
N CYS A 28 6.11 4.84 -6.23
CA CYS A 28 5.04 5.85 -6.30
C CYS A 28 3.78 5.32 -7.00
N ILE A 29 3.93 4.73 -8.19
CA ILE A 29 2.80 4.21 -8.97
C ILE A 29 2.18 2.96 -8.32
N PRO A 30 2.95 1.93 -7.90
CA PRO A 30 2.38 0.79 -7.19
C PRO A 30 1.63 1.17 -5.91
N PHE A 31 2.17 2.12 -5.15
CA PHE A 31 1.51 2.64 -3.95
C PHE A 31 0.19 3.34 -4.29
N LEU A 32 0.19 4.27 -5.25
CA LEU A 32 -0.99 5.02 -5.63
C LEU A 32 -2.11 4.09 -6.12
N LYS A 33 -1.77 3.06 -6.90
CA LYS A 33 -2.74 2.05 -7.35
C LYS A 33 -3.45 1.38 -6.16
N SER A 34 -2.69 0.86 -5.19
CA SER A 34 -3.28 0.22 -4.00
C SER A 34 -4.10 1.19 -3.15
N ALA A 35 -3.67 2.45 -3.04
CA ALA A 35 -4.42 3.47 -2.31
C ALA A 35 -5.75 3.81 -3.01
N LEU A 36 -5.77 3.84 -4.35
CA LEU A 36 -6.98 4.03 -5.13
C LEU A 36 -7.94 2.83 -5.00
N ASP A 37 -7.43 1.60 -5.01
CA ASP A 37 -8.25 0.41 -4.78
C ASP A 37 -8.99 0.49 -3.43
N LEU A 38 -8.29 0.92 -2.37
CA LEU A 38 -8.91 1.13 -1.06
C LEU A 38 -9.91 2.30 -1.07
N HIS A 39 -9.56 3.44 -1.69
CA HIS A 39 -10.45 4.61 -1.79
C HIS A 39 -11.80 4.24 -2.40
N PHE A 40 -11.81 3.52 -3.52
CA PHE A 40 -13.05 3.09 -4.17
C PHE A 40 -13.77 1.99 -3.37
N ALA A 41 -13.05 1.07 -2.72
CA ALA A 41 -13.67 0.08 -1.84
C ALA A 41 -14.40 0.70 -0.64
N LEU A 42 -13.94 1.86 -0.16
CA LEU A 42 -14.59 2.65 0.90
C LEU A 42 -15.75 3.53 0.39
N GLY A 43 -16.10 3.45 -0.90
CA GLY A 43 -17.17 4.25 -1.50
C GLY A 43 -16.73 5.65 -1.95
N GLY A 44 -15.42 5.91 -2.04
CA GLY A 44 -14.90 7.12 -2.65
C GLY A 44 -15.28 7.24 -4.13
N ASN A 45 -15.39 8.47 -4.63
CA ASN A 45 -15.71 8.76 -6.02
C ASN A 45 -14.59 9.55 -6.72
N VAL A 46 -14.71 9.71 -8.03
CA VAL A 46 -13.70 10.36 -8.88
C VAL A 46 -13.69 11.87 -8.64
N GLU A 47 -14.86 12.47 -8.40
CA GLU A 47 -15.00 13.92 -8.19
C GLU A 47 -14.25 14.39 -6.94
N ALA A 48 -14.35 13.63 -5.83
CA ALA A 48 -13.62 13.90 -4.60
C ALA A 48 -12.10 13.73 -4.78
N LEU A 49 -11.68 12.75 -5.59
CA LEU A 49 -10.27 12.51 -5.91
C LEU A 49 -9.69 13.69 -6.71
N ASP A 50 -10.40 14.15 -7.74
CA ASP A 50 -9.96 15.30 -8.55
C ASP A 50 -9.83 16.57 -7.72
N ALA A 51 -10.80 16.85 -6.84
CA ALA A 51 -10.74 17.98 -5.93
C ALA A 51 -9.50 17.90 -4.99
N LEU A 52 -9.19 16.70 -4.48
CA LEU A 52 -8.05 16.47 -3.61
C LEU A 52 -6.71 16.67 -4.35
N LEU A 53 -6.61 16.22 -5.61
CA LEU A 53 -5.43 16.44 -6.44
C LEU A 53 -5.15 17.93 -6.67
N GLN A 54 -6.19 18.75 -6.91
CA GLN A 54 -6.01 20.20 -7.04
C GLN A 54 -5.51 20.83 -5.74
N ALA A 55 -6.07 20.41 -4.59
CA ALA A 55 -5.63 20.90 -3.28
C ALA A 55 -4.20 20.49 -2.92
N HIS A 56 -3.74 19.33 -3.41
CA HIS A 56 -2.39 18.81 -3.11
C HIS A 56 -1.27 19.53 -3.86
N ARG A 57 -1.56 20.16 -5.01
CA ARG A 57 -0.56 20.86 -5.85
C ARG A 57 0.20 21.98 -5.13
N SER A 58 -0.38 22.55 -4.07
CA SER A 58 0.21 23.67 -3.33
C SER A 58 0.82 23.27 -1.98
N ARG A 59 0.83 21.97 -1.64
CA ARG A 59 1.35 21.49 -0.34
C ARG A 59 2.84 21.18 -0.42
N ARG A 60 3.55 21.48 0.69
CA ARG A 60 4.94 21.06 0.87
C ARG A 60 5.01 19.54 0.97
N GLN A 61 5.95 18.94 0.23
CA GLN A 61 6.20 17.50 0.27
C GLN A 61 6.66 17.07 1.67
N LEU A 62 6.02 16.03 2.20
CA LEU A 62 6.41 15.40 3.46
C LEU A 62 7.64 14.51 3.27
N ARG A 63 8.37 14.29 4.36
CA ARG A 63 9.36 13.20 4.43
C ARG A 63 8.63 11.85 4.41
N VAL A 64 9.31 10.81 3.92
CA VAL A 64 8.73 9.47 3.73
C VAL A 64 8.21 8.87 5.04
N ASP A 65 8.94 9.04 6.15
CA ASP A 65 8.52 8.57 7.48
C ASP A 65 7.19 9.17 7.92
N ALA A 66 7.01 10.49 7.77
CA ALA A 66 5.76 11.16 8.08
C ALA A 66 4.61 10.74 7.15
N ALA A 67 4.89 10.58 5.85
CA ALA A 67 3.88 10.12 4.89
C ALA A 67 3.42 8.69 5.18
N VAL A 68 4.34 7.78 5.51
CA VAL A 68 4.02 6.40 5.91
C VAL A 68 3.15 6.39 7.17
N ALA A 69 3.48 7.20 8.18
CA ALA A 69 2.68 7.28 9.40
C ALA A 69 1.23 7.70 9.11
N ASN A 70 1.01 8.72 8.27
CA ASN A 70 -0.34 9.15 7.89
C ASN A 70 -1.12 8.04 7.20
N VAL A 71 -0.49 7.30 6.27
CA VAL A 71 -1.14 6.18 5.58
C VAL A 71 -1.53 5.08 6.55
N VAL A 72 -0.64 4.72 7.48
CA VAL A 72 -0.92 3.66 8.47
C VAL A 72 -2.08 4.04 9.38
N ILE A 73 -2.19 5.31 9.79
CA ILE A 73 -3.32 5.81 10.59
C ILE A 73 -4.63 5.64 9.82
N GLU A 74 -4.68 6.09 8.55
CA GLU A 74 -5.90 5.98 7.74
C GLU A 74 -6.26 4.52 7.42
N LEU A 75 -5.26 3.66 7.19
CA LEU A 75 -5.48 2.21 7.05
C LEU A 75 -6.14 1.63 8.30
N ALA A 76 -5.70 2.06 9.49
CA ALA A 76 -6.26 1.60 10.74
C ALA A 76 -7.71 2.05 10.92
N VAL A 77 -8.02 3.30 10.59
CA VAL A 77 -9.39 3.83 10.62
C VAL A 77 -10.28 3.08 9.62
N ALA A 78 -9.84 2.93 8.37
CA ALA A 78 -10.59 2.21 7.34
C ALA A 78 -10.87 0.75 7.72
N SER A 79 -9.88 0.07 8.28
CA SER A 79 -10.01 -1.32 8.72
C SER A 79 -10.96 -1.43 9.91
N HIS A 80 -10.88 -0.51 10.88
CA HIS A 80 -11.81 -0.45 12.01
C HIS A 80 -13.27 -0.25 11.55
N LEU A 81 -13.51 0.70 10.63
CA LEU A 81 -14.85 0.96 10.09
C LEU A 81 -15.42 -0.22 9.29
N SER A 82 -14.54 -1.09 8.78
CA SER A 82 -14.91 -2.26 7.99
C SER A 82 -14.90 -3.57 8.78
N ASP A 83 -14.64 -3.52 10.10
CA ASP A 83 -14.46 -4.70 10.96
C ASP A 83 -13.38 -5.69 10.45
N ILE A 84 -12.25 -5.15 9.99
CA ILE A 84 -11.12 -5.91 9.44
C ILE A 84 -9.92 -5.84 10.39
N ASP A 85 -9.35 -7.00 10.73
CA ASP A 85 -7.98 -7.06 11.25
C ASP A 85 -6.99 -6.85 10.10
N MET A 86 -6.44 -5.63 9.99
CA MET A 86 -5.57 -5.25 8.88
C MET A 86 -4.29 -6.10 8.80
N VAL A 87 -3.78 -6.58 9.94
CA VAL A 87 -2.55 -7.37 10.00
C VAL A 87 -2.85 -8.77 9.49
N GLN A 88 -3.94 -9.38 9.98
CA GLN A 88 -4.34 -10.70 9.53
C GLN A 88 -4.77 -10.71 8.06
N ALA A 89 -5.50 -9.69 7.60
CA ALA A 89 -5.86 -9.54 6.19
C ALA A 89 -4.61 -9.46 5.30
N THR A 90 -3.56 -8.77 5.75
CA THR A 90 -2.28 -8.69 5.05
C THR A 90 -1.59 -10.05 5.01
N TYR A 91 -1.51 -10.78 6.12
CA TYR A 91 -0.92 -12.13 6.14
C TYR A 91 -1.66 -13.09 5.21
N ASN A 92 -2.99 -13.09 5.24
CA ASN A 92 -3.80 -13.94 4.36
C ASN A 92 -3.46 -13.71 2.87
N ARG A 93 -3.27 -12.45 2.46
CA ARG A 93 -2.83 -12.12 1.10
C ARG A 93 -1.42 -12.60 0.81
N LEU A 94 -0.48 -12.34 1.74
CA LEU A 94 0.91 -12.71 1.57
C LEU A 94 1.08 -14.22 1.44
N ASP A 95 0.43 -14.98 2.31
CA ASP A 95 0.55 -16.44 2.29
C ASP A 95 -0.09 -17.03 1.03
N ALA A 96 -1.25 -16.52 0.59
CA ALA A 96 -1.86 -16.95 -0.66
C ALA A 96 -0.93 -16.75 -1.88
N GLU A 97 -0.34 -15.57 -2.03
CA GLU A 97 0.51 -15.25 -3.20
C GLU A 97 1.89 -15.91 -3.11
N LEU A 98 2.51 -15.91 -1.93
CA LEU A 98 3.84 -16.51 -1.73
C LEU A 98 3.80 -18.04 -1.84
N ASP A 99 2.70 -18.69 -1.45
CA ASP A 99 2.55 -20.13 -1.63
C ASP A 99 2.28 -20.51 -3.08
N ILE A 100 1.51 -19.71 -3.85
CA ILE A 100 1.35 -19.91 -5.30
C ILE A 100 2.70 -19.85 -6.02
N SER A 101 3.56 -18.89 -5.66
CA SER A 101 4.91 -18.74 -6.21
C SER A 101 5.85 -19.92 -5.90
N ARG A 102 5.61 -20.66 -4.80
CA ARG A 102 6.38 -21.87 -4.45
C ARG A 102 6.00 -23.10 -5.25
N HIS A 103 4.74 -23.20 -5.68
CA HIS A 103 4.22 -24.36 -6.42
C HIS A 103 4.26 -24.19 -7.95
N SER A 104 4.62 -22.99 -8.44
CA SER A 104 4.73 -22.68 -9.88
C SER A 104 6.17 -22.73 -10.42
N LYS A 105 7.13 -23.19 -9.61
CA LYS A 105 8.52 -23.49 -9.99
C LYS A 105 8.72 -24.99 -10.13
#